data_AF-A0A3S9ZMJ8-F1
#
_entry.id   AF-A0A3S9ZMJ8-F1
#
_cell.length_a   1.000
_cell.length_b   1.000
_cell.length_c   1.000
_cell.angle_alpha   90.00
_cell.angle_beta   90.00
_cell.angle_gamma   90.00
#
_symmetry.space_group_name_H-M   'P 1'
#
loop_
_entity.id
_entity.type
_entity.pdbx_description
1 polymer ?
#
loop_
_entity_poly.entity_id
_entity_poly.type
_entity_poly.pdbx_seq_one_letter_code
_entity_poly.pdbx_strand_id
1 'polypeptide(L)'
;MPNAADRPRRLTVERDGPILIEGPVEIVGEDGTVTVSDRFVVAVCTCRRSRILPWCDTSHRRHGAAPHSRADRAGRDKNEPEETAP
;
A
#
# COMPACT_ATOMS: atom_id res chain seq x y z
N MET A 1 -13.73 -18.61 14.93
CA MET A 1 -12.96 -17.36 15.07
C MET A 1 -11.80 -17.45 14.10
N PRO A 2 -11.70 -16.63 13.04
CA PRO A 2 -10.55 -16.69 12.13
C PRO A 2 -9.29 -16.29 12.91
N ASN A 3 -8.21 -17.07 12.78
CA ASN A 3 -6.95 -16.75 13.41
C ASN A 3 -6.42 -15.44 12.82
N ALA A 4 -5.66 -14.66 13.59
CA ALA A 4 -4.92 -13.52 13.04
C ALA A 4 -4.04 -13.93 11.83
N ALA A 5 -3.62 -15.20 11.75
CA ALA A 5 -2.94 -15.78 10.59
C ALA A 5 -3.83 -15.95 9.34
N ASP A 6 -5.15 -16.13 9.47
CA ASP A 6 -6.07 -16.33 8.33
C ASP A 6 -6.47 -15.02 7.65
N ARG A 7 -6.18 -13.87 8.27
CA ARG A 7 -6.48 -12.57 7.67
C ARG A 7 -5.42 -12.24 6.62
N PRO A 8 -5.80 -11.97 5.36
CA PRO A 8 -4.85 -11.52 4.36
C PRO A 8 -4.15 -10.25 4.86
N ARG A 9 -2.85 -10.15 4.58
CA ARG A 9 -2.07 -8.97 4.96
C ARG A 9 -2.47 -7.84 4.03
N ARG A 10 -2.89 -6.72 4.61
CA ARG A 10 -3.33 -5.58 3.82
C ARG A 10 -2.12 -4.79 3.36
N LEU A 11 -2.08 -4.55 2.05
CA LEU A 11 -1.21 -3.58 1.44
C LEU A 11 -2.03 -2.59 0.62
N THR A 12 -1.62 -1.33 0.64
CA THR A 12 -2.23 -0.25 -0.16
C THR A 12 -1.18 0.26 -1.12
N VAL A 13 -1.51 0.27 -2.41
CA VAL A 13 -0.65 0.81 -3.45
C VAL A 13 -1.08 2.25 -3.72
N GLU A 14 -0.19 3.20 -3.50
CA GLU A 14 -0.43 4.59 -3.89
C GLU A 14 0.06 4.81 -5.33
N ARG A 15 -0.78 5.44 -6.16
CA ARG A 15 -0.37 5.90 -7.49
C ARG A 15 0.73 6.94 -7.30
N ASP A 16 1.91 6.70 -7.88
CA ASP A 16 3.13 7.50 -7.74
C ASP A 16 3.71 7.57 -6.31
N GLY A 17 3.24 6.70 -5.41
CA GLY A 17 3.65 6.65 -4.02
C GLY A 17 4.24 5.30 -3.60
N PRO A 18 4.62 5.17 -2.33
CA PRO A 18 5.07 3.90 -1.79
C PRO A 18 3.94 2.87 -1.70
N ILE A 19 4.30 1.62 -1.47
CA ILE A 19 3.35 0.61 -1.00
C ILE A 19 3.30 0.70 0.53
N LEU A 20 2.11 0.90 1.09
CA LEU A 20 1.87 0.88 2.53
C LEU A 20 1.47 -0.53 2.95
N ILE A 21 2.18 -1.11 3.92
CA ILE A 21 1.94 -2.47 4.40
C ILE A 21 1.64 -2.41 5.90
N GLU A 22 0.61 -3.13 6.35
CA GLU A 22 0.38 -3.39 7.77
C GLU A 22 1.52 -4.27 8.32
N GLY A 23 2.30 -3.73 9.25
CA GLY A 23 3.47 -4.40 9.81
C GLY A 23 3.17 -5.27 11.04
N PRO A 24 4.20 -5.92 11.61
CA PRO A 24 5.62 -5.85 11.23
C PRO A 24 5.91 -6.54 9.88
N VAL A 25 6.96 -6.12 9.20
CA VAL A 25 7.38 -6.70 7.91
C VAL A 25 8.87 -6.98 7.84
N GLU A 26 9.19 -8.10 7.22
CA GLU A 26 10.53 -8.50 6.79
C GLU A 26 10.60 -8.40 5.27
N ILE A 27 11.67 -7.78 4.75
CA ILE A 27 11.95 -7.68 3.31
C ILE A 27 13.27 -8.37 3.03
N VAL A 28 13.23 -9.32 2.09
CA VAL A 28 14.40 -10.03 1.58
C VAL A 28 14.80 -9.39 0.25
N GLY A 29 16.02 -8.87 0.19
CA GLY A 29 16.65 -8.34 -1.02
C GLY A 29 17.07 -9.45 -1.98
N GLU A 30 17.37 -9.09 -3.23
CA GLU A 30 17.86 -10.02 -4.25
C GLU A 30 19.23 -10.63 -3.87
N ASP A 31 20.02 -9.89 -3.10
CA ASP A 31 21.31 -10.31 -2.53
C ASP A 31 21.15 -11.18 -1.27
N GLY A 32 19.91 -11.46 -0.84
CA GLY A 32 19.62 -12.16 0.40
C GLY A 32 19.68 -11.28 1.65
N THR A 33 19.93 -9.97 1.54
CA THR A 33 19.93 -9.07 2.69
C THR A 33 18.52 -8.97 3.26
N VAL A 34 18.39 -9.22 4.56
CA VAL A 34 17.12 -9.13 5.29
C VAL A 34 17.04 -7.81 6.05
N THR A 35 15.99 -7.03 5.80
CA THR A 35 15.70 -5.80 6.56
C THR A 35 14.31 -5.90 7.19
N VAL A 36 14.22 -5.57 8.48
CA VAL A 36 13.00 -5.70 9.27
C VAL A 36 12.50 -4.32 9.70
N SER A 37 11.19 -4.13 9.70
CA SER A 37 10.54 -3.00 10.37
C SER A 37 9.42 -3.50 11.27
N ASP A 38 9.47 -3.07 12.52
CA ASP A 38 8.52 -3.38 13.60
C ASP A 38 7.34 -2.39 13.69
N ARG A 39 7.28 -1.42 12.76
CA ARG A 39 6.23 -0.41 12.75
C ARG A 39 4.90 -1.02 12.32
N PHE A 40 3.81 -0.49 12.87
CA PHE A 40 2.44 -0.92 12.52
C PHE A 40 2.07 -0.65 11.05
N VAL A 41 2.66 0.39 10.45
CA VAL A 41 2.52 0.68 9.02
C VAL A 41 3.89 0.99 8.46
N VAL A 42 4.23 0.34 7.36
CA VAL A 42 5.54 0.41 6.72
C VAL A 42 5.39 0.85 5.26
N ALA A 43 6.18 1.83 4.85
CA ALA A 43 6.16 2.36 3.50
C ALA A 43 7.35 1.82 2.69
N VAL A 44 7.07 0.97 1.71
CA VAL A 44 8.07 0.38 0.81
C VAL A 44 8.22 1.24 -0.44
N CYS A 45 9.46 1.55 -0.79
CA CYS A 45 9.78 2.40 -1.92
C CYS A 45 9.55 1.67 -3.26
N THR A 46 8.80 2.29 -4.15
CA THR A 46 8.59 1.84 -5.54
C THR A 46 9.33 2.73 -6.54
N CYS A 47 9.65 3.97 -6.16
CA CYS A 47 10.26 4.96 -7.05
C CYS A 47 11.78 4.80 -7.26
N ARG A 48 12.43 3.93 -6.48
CA ARG A 48 13.90 3.69 -6.47
C ARG A 48 14.78 4.92 -6.20
N ARG A 49 14.22 6.01 -5.67
CA ARG A 49 14.94 7.25 -5.33
C ARG A 49 15.26 7.40 -3.85
N SER A 50 14.77 6.49 -3.02
CA SER A 50 15.02 6.54 -1.58
C SER A 50 16.49 6.30 -1.27
N ARG A 51 17.02 7.05 -0.29
CA ARG A 51 18.39 6.84 0.23
C ARG A 51 18.49 5.72 1.26
N ILE A 52 17.35 5.17 1.67
CA ILE A 52 17.23 4.14 2.70
C ILE A 52 16.43 2.94 2.19
N LEU A 53 16.68 2.53 0.95
CA LEU A 53 16.06 1.33 0.37
C LEU A 53 16.16 0.15 1.36
N PRO A 54 15.09 -0.66 1.51
CA PRO A 54 13.83 -0.65 0.74
C PRO A 54 12.77 0.37 1.19
N TRP A 55 13.05 1.19 2.21
CA TRP A 55 12.06 2.07 2.83
C TRP A 55 11.84 3.36 2.05
N CYS A 56 10.63 3.93 2.14
CA CYS A 56 10.32 5.23 1.57
C CYS A 56 10.78 6.37 2.50
N ASP A 57 11.59 7.29 1.96
CA ASP A 57 12.06 8.53 2.64
C ASP A 57 11.40 9.80 2.09
N THR A 58 10.25 9.65 1.43
CA THR A 58 9.52 10.72 0.71
C THR A 58 10.20 11.27 -0.55
N SER A 59 11.33 10.69 -1.01
CA SER A 59 12.00 11.14 -2.25
C SER A 59 11.13 11.07 -3.51
N HIS A 60 10.05 10.28 -3.50
CA HIS A 60 9.05 10.25 -4.59
C HIS A 60 8.41 11.63 -4.84
N ARG A 61 8.24 12.46 -3.79
CA ARG A 61 7.56 13.76 -3.88
C ARG A 61 8.36 14.83 -4.63
N ARG A 62 9.69 14.68 -4.73
CA ARG A 62 10.56 15.70 -5.33
C ARG A 62 10.45 15.78 -6.86
N HIS A 63 9.91 14.75 -7.50
CA HIS A 63 9.86 14.64 -8.96
C HIS A 63 8.50 14.12 -9.49
N GLY A 64 7.52 13.90 -8.62
CA GLY A 64 6.15 13.58 -9.02
C GLY A 64 5.38 14.87 -9.25
N ALA A 65 4.81 15.03 -10.44
CA ALA A 65 3.76 16.00 -10.69
C ALA A 65 2.66 15.91 -9.61
N ALA A 66 1.95 17.02 -9.43
CA ALA A 66 0.96 17.28 -8.38
C ALA A 66 0.26 16.03 -7.78
N PRO A 67 0.09 15.95 -6.44
CA PRO A 67 -0.74 14.92 -5.86
C PRO A 67 -2.14 15.03 -6.47
N HIS A 68 -2.62 13.96 -7.11
CA HIS A 68 -4.03 13.84 -7.42
C HIS A 68 -4.77 13.80 -6.07
N SER A 69 -5.24 14.97 -5.67
CA SER A 69 -6.02 15.22 -4.47
C SER A 69 -7.15 14.22 -4.40
N ARG A 70 -7.31 13.52 -3.26
CA ARG A 70 -8.45 12.77 -2.66
C ARG A 70 -9.81 12.61 -3.42
N ALA A 71 -9.86 12.67 -4.75
CA ALA A 71 -11.08 12.76 -5.55
C ALA A 71 -11.57 11.38 -6.01
N ASP A 72 -10.76 10.33 -5.89
CA ASP A 72 -11.16 8.95 -6.21
C ASP A 72 -11.87 8.22 -5.05
N ARG A 73 -12.53 8.96 -4.14
CA ARG A 73 -13.48 8.38 -3.15
C ARG A 73 -14.95 8.57 -3.54
N ALA A 74 -15.24 8.99 -4.77
CA ALA A 74 -16.61 9.07 -5.30
C ALA A 74 -16.91 7.92 -6.30
N GLY A 75 -16.48 6.70 -5.99
CA GLY A 75 -16.94 5.47 -6.64
C GLY A 75 -18.11 4.89 -5.86
N ARG A 76 -19.29 5.44 -6.09
CA ARG A 76 -20.58 5.15 -5.46
C ARG A 76 -20.96 3.66 -5.59
N ASP A 77 -21.32 3.06 -4.45
CA ASP A 77 -22.14 1.86 -4.31
C ASP A 77 -23.29 1.84 -5.32
N LYS A 78 -23.31 0.84 -6.20
CA LYS A 78 -24.52 0.39 -6.89
C LYS A 78 -24.57 -1.13 -6.81
N ASN A 79 -25.15 -1.64 -5.75
CA ASN A 79 -25.80 -2.94 -5.76
C ASN A 79 -27.16 -2.75 -5.09
N GLU A 80 -28.20 -2.61 -5.91
CA GLU A 80 -29.59 -2.82 -5.47
C GLU A 80 -30.22 -3.82 -6.45
N PRO A 81 -31.00 -4.82 -5.97
CA PRO A 81 -31.42 -5.98 -6.74
C PRO A 81 -32.71 -5.68 -7.52
N GLU A 82 -32.80 -6.13 -8.78
CA GLU A 82 -34.04 -6.07 -9.53
C GLU A 82 -34.83 -7.38 -9.32
N GLU A 83 -35.73 -7.36 -8.34
CA GLU A 83 -36.88 -8.25 -8.25
C GLU A 83 -38.08 -7.48 -8.83
N THR A 84 -38.67 -7.99 -9.92
CA THR A 84 -40.13 -8.10 -10.19
C THR A 84 -40.32 -8.40 -11.68
N ALA A 85 -40.64 -9.66 -11.99
CA ALA A 85 -41.23 -10.05 -13.26
C ALA A 85 -42.72 -10.30 -13.04
N PRO A 86 -43.63 -9.79 -13.88
CA PRO A 86 -44.98 -10.32 -13.97
C PRO A 86 -45.01 -11.67 -14.73
#